data_AF-A0A2R2W5F0-F1
#
_entry.id   AF-A0A2R2W5F0-F1
#
_cell.length_a   1.000
_cell.length_b   1.000
_cell.length_c   1.000
_cell.angle_alpha   90.00
_cell.angle_beta   90.00
_cell.angle_gamma   90.00
#
_symmetry.space_group_name_H-M   'P 1'
#
loop_
_entity.id
_entity.type
_entity.pdbx_description
1 polymer ?
#
loop_
_entity_poly.entity_id
_entity_poly.type
_entity_poly.pdbx_seq_one_letter_code
_entity_poly.pdbx_strand_id
1 'polypeptide(L)'
;MFIEILGWFGALVILAGYALFSLGRLPDGRLYQWTNLVGAVCISINVAVHGAYPSAIVNAIWAIIAAVVLLRLRSRRRAERLAASHAAAQSERRIRDAEMAQLAPAPFIESVPAVTAALAVVVLAAAHHEQAPQFAPGAPAAV
;
A
#
# COMPACT_ATOMS: atom_id res chain seq x y z
N MET A 1 13.42 37.45 -35.59
CA MET A 1 12.76 38.00 -34.38
C MET A 1 12.18 36.93 -33.44
N PHE A 2 11.21 36.10 -33.87
CA PHE A 2 10.55 35.14 -32.96
C PHE A 2 11.47 34.00 -32.48
N ILE A 3 12.37 33.53 -33.35
CA ILE A 3 13.28 32.42 -33.07
C ILE A 3 14.34 32.83 -32.04
N GLU A 4 14.81 34.08 -32.08
CA GLU A 4 15.74 34.66 -31.11
C GLU A 4 15.07 34.78 -29.73
N ILE A 5 13.83 35.27 -29.67
CA ILE A 5 13.05 35.32 -28.42
C ILE A 5 12.89 33.92 -27.84
N LEU A 6 12.60 32.92 -28.68
CA LEU A 6 12.48 31.52 -28.25
C LEU A 6 13.80 30.99 -27.67
N GLY A 7 14.93 31.30 -28.30
CA GLY A 7 16.26 30.92 -27.82
C GLY A 7 16.59 31.54 -26.46
N TRP A 8 16.37 32.85 -26.31
CA TRP A 8 16.58 33.56 -25.04
C TRP A 8 15.64 33.08 -23.94
N PHE A 9 14.38 32.82 -24.25
CA PHE A 9 13.43 32.21 -23.33
C PHE A 9 13.94 30.83 -22.85
N GLY A 10 14.38 29.98 -23.78
CA GLY A 10 14.96 28.68 -23.46
C GLY A 10 16.18 28.78 -22.55
N ALA A 11 17.08 29.74 -22.83
CA ALA A 11 18.25 30.03 -22.01
C ALA A 11 17.86 30.44 -20.59
N LEU A 12 16.90 31.36 -20.43
CA LEU A 12 16.42 31.78 -19.11
C LEU A 12 15.79 30.63 -18.32
N VAL A 13 15.00 29.78 -18.98
CA VAL A 13 14.37 28.60 -18.33
C VAL A 13 15.43 27.63 -17.83
N ILE A 14 16.43 27.29 -18.65
CA ILE A 14 17.52 26.38 -18.25
C ILE A 14 18.37 26.99 -17.14
N LEU A 15 18.74 28.27 -17.24
CA LEU A 15 19.56 28.94 -16.22
C LEU A 15 18.83 29.06 -14.90
N ALA A 16 17.55 29.41 -14.90
CA ALA A 16 16.76 29.47 -13.68
C ALA A 16 16.65 28.09 -13.02
N GLY A 17 16.37 27.05 -13.82
CA GLY A 17 16.34 25.67 -13.33
C GLY A 17 17.67 25.22 -12.74
N TYR A 18 18.77 25.50 -13.43
CA TYR A 18 20.12 25.18 -12.97
C TYR A 18 20.51 25.98 -11.71
N ALA A 19 20.18 27.26 -11.64
CA ALA A 19 20.45 28.09 -10.48
C ALA A 19 19.71 27.56 -9.25
N LEU A 20 18.41 27.30 -9.36
CA LEU A 20 17.62 26.75 -8.27
C LEU A 20 18.13 25.36 -7.83
N PHE A 21 18.52 24.51 -8.77
CA PHE A 21 19.12 23.20 -8.49
C PHE A 21 20.46 23.34 -7.75
N SER A 22 21.35 24.20 -8.25
CA SER A 22 22.67 24.46 -7.65
C SER A 22 22.60 25.08 -6.26
N LEU A 23 21.56 25.89 -6.01
CA LEU A 23 21.26 26.47 -4.69
C LEU A 23 20.61 25.48 -3.72
N GLY A 24 20.40 24.22 -4.13
CA GLY A 24 19.70 23.20 -3.33
C GLY A 24 18.22 23.47 -3.13
N ARG A 25 17.64 24.44 -3.84
CA ARG A 25 16.22 24.83 -3.75
C ARG A 25 15.31 23.98 -4.64
N LEU A 26 15.88 23.25 -5.59
CA LEU A 26 15.16 22.36 -6.48
C LEU A 26 15.81 20.96 -6.44
N PRO A 27 15.08 19.92 -6.03
CA PRO A 27 15.62 18.56 -6.02
C PRO A 27 15.77 18.02 -7.45
N ASP A 28 16.62 16.99 -7.62
CA ASP A 28 16.69 16.23 -8.86
C ASP A 28 15.37 15.46 -9.07
N GLY A 29 14.49 16.03 -9.88
CA GLY A 29 13.12 15.58 -10.01
C GLY A 29 12.43 16.15 -11.24
N ARG A 30 11.12 15.92 -11.34
CA ARG A 30 10.33 16.22 -12.56
C ARG A 30 10.47 17.67 -13.00
N LEU A 31 10.45 18.62 -12.06
CA LEU A 31 10.47 20.04 -12.38
C LEU A 31 11.81 20.47 -12.98
N TYR A 32 12.93 20.02 -12.41
CA TYR A 32 14.28 20.26 -12.97
C TYR A 32 14.46 19.62 -14.35
N GLN A 33 13.93 18.41 -14.54
CA GLN A 33 14.01 17.75 -15.85
C GLN A 33 13.12 18.44 -16.89
N TRP A 34 11.98 19.03 -16.49
CA TRP A 34 11.17 19.86 -17.37
C TRP A 34 11.86 21.15 -17.80
N THR A 35 12.55 21.83 -16.89
CA THR A 35 13.31 23.04 -17.26
C THR A 35 14.41 22.72 -18.26
N ASN A 36 15.12 21.61 -18.06
CA ASN A 36 16.13 21.14 -19.02
C ASN A 36 15.51 20.76 -20.37
N LEU A 37 14.41 20.01 -20.37
CA LEU A 37 13.76 19.59 -21.61
C LEU A 37 13.27 20.79 -22.43
N VAL A 38 12.51 21.70 -21.80
CA VAL A 38 11.94 22.86 -22.50
C VAL A 38 13.05 23.81 -22.95
N GLY A 39 13.99 24.15 -22.06
CA GLY A 39 15.06 25.07 -22.41
C GLY A 39 15.96 24.52 -23.51
N ALA A 40 16.34 23.24 -23.44
CA ALA A 40 17.23 22.62 -24.42
C ALA A 40 16.57 22.49 -25.80
N VAL A 41 15.26 22.17 -25.87
CA VAL A 41 14.52 22.16 -27.15
C VAL A 41 14.48 23.57 -27.76
N CYS A 42 14.12 24.59 -26.97
CA CYS A 42 14.08 25.97 -27.43
C CYS A 42 15.43 26.47 -27.95
N ILE A 43 16.51 26.23 -27.19
CA ILE A 43 17.87 26.60 -27.59
C ILE A 43 18.28 25.81 -28.84
N SER A 44 18.07 24.48 -28.85
CA SER A 44 18.43 23.63 -29.99
C SER A 44 17.80 24.10 -31.30
N ILE A 45 16.51 24.45 -31.29
CA ILE A 45 15.81 24.98 -32.47
C ILE A 45 16.43 26.31 -32.88
N ASN A 46 16.66 27.22 -31.92
CA ASN A 46 17.27 28.51 -32.19
C ASN A 46 18.65 28.35 -32.86
N VAL A 47 19.58 27.62 -32.25
CA VAL A 47 20.94 27.50 -32.78
C VAL A 47 21.01 26.68 -34.08
N ALA A 48 20.09 25.73 -34.30
CA ALA A 48 19.99 24.98 -35.55
C ALA A 48 19.64 25.90 -36.73
N VAL A 49 18.70 26.84 -36.54
CA VAL A 49 18.31 27.82 -37.57
C VAL A 49 19.47 28.77 -37.91
N HIS A 50 20.33 29.07 -36.95
CA HIS A 50 21.52 29.91 -37.14
C HIS A 50 22.72 29.14 -37.71
N GLY A 51 22.56 27.86 -38.08
CA GLY A 51 23.64 27.03 -38.64
C GLY A 51 24.68 26.54 -37.63
N ALA A 52 24.45 26.77 -36.33
CA ALA A 52 25.34 26.32 -35.26
C ALA A 52 25.06 24.86 -34.87
N TYR A 53 25.25 23.94 -35.83
CA TYR A 53 24.93 22.51 -35.67
C TYR A 53 25.60 21.83 -34.48
N PRO A 54 26.89 22.10 -34.12
CA PRO A 54 27.48 21.49 -32.93
C PRO A 54 26.70 21.82 -31.65
N SER A 55 26.29 23.08 -31.49
CA SER A 55 25.47 23.52 -30.35
C SER A 55 24.07 22.92 -30.39
N ALA A 56 23.46 22.81 -31.58
CA ALA A 56 22.15 22.18 -31.74
C ALA A 56 22.16 20.73 -31.27
N ILE A 57 23.18 19.96 -31.65
CA ILE A 57 23.32 18.55 -31.27
C ILE A 57 23.45 18.41 -29.75
N VAL A 58 24.29 19.22 -29.10
CA VAL A 58 24.47 19.18 -27.63
C VAL A 58 23.15 19.45 -26.91
N ASN A 59 22.41 20.47 -27.34
CA ASN A 59 21.12 20.80 -26.73
C ASN A 59 20.06 19.71 -27.01
N ALA A 60 20.05 19.12 -28.20
CA ALA A 60 19.18 17.98 -28.50
C ALA A 60 19.50 16.77 -27.59
N ILE A 61 20.78 16.49 -27.33
CA ILE A 61 21.18 15.42 -26.40
C ILE A 61 20.71 15.72 -24.98
N TRP A 62 20.86 16.96 -24.51
CA TRP A 62 20.32 17.39 -23.21
C TRP A 62 18.81 17.18 -23.11
N ALA A 63 18.05 17.54 -24.15
CA ALA A 63 16.62 17.30 -24.21
C ALA A 63 16.28 15.79 -24.14
N ILE A 64 17.02 14.95 -24.86
CA ILE A 64 16.81 13.48 -24.85
C ILE A 64 17.06 12.91 -23.45
N ILE A 65 18.16 13.29 -22.79
CA ILE A 65 18.48 12.84 -21.43
C ILE A 65 17.33 13.24 -20.48
N ALA A 66 16.89 14.49 -20.52
CA ALA A 66 15.80 14.98 -19.69
C ALA A 66 14.50 14.20 -19.91
N ALA A 67 14.16 13.91 -21.17
CA ALA A 67 12.99 13.11 -21.52
C ALA A 67 13.08 11.68 -20.96
N VAL A 68 14.23 11.01 -21.09
CA VAL A 68 14.46 9.66 -20.56
C VAL A 68 14.29 9.64 -19.04
N VAL A 69 14.87 10.60 -18.33
CA VAL A 69 14.73 10.71 -16.87
C VAL A 69 13.27 10.92 -16.48
N LEU A 70 12.55 11.77 -17.21
CA LEU A 70 11.13 12.04 -16.94
C LEU A 70 10.25 10.79 -17.13
N LEU A 71 10.53 9.98 -18.17
CA LEU A 71 9.86 8.70 -18.41
C LEU A 71 10.15 7.70 -17.28
N ARG A 72 11.40 7.60 -16.83
CA ARG A 72 11.78 6.76 -15.68
C ARG A 72 11.07 7.20 -14.39
N LEU A 73 10.95 8.50 -14.18
CA LEU A 73 10.28 9.03 -12.99
C LEU A 73 8.76 8.82 -13.04
N ARG A 74 8.16 8.76 -14.23
CA ARG A 74 6.75 8.38 -14.43
C ARG A 74 6.53 6.88 -14.20
N SER A 75 7.42 6.01 -14.67
CA SER A 75 7.27 4.56 -14.51
C SER A 75 7.37 4.13 -13.04
N ARG A 76 8.33 4.69 -12.27
CA ARG A 76 8.48 4.44 -10.82
C ARG A 76 7.19 4.75 -10.05
N ARG A 77 6.63 5.94 -10.24
CA ARG A 77 5.37 6.35 -9.60
C ARG A 77 4.20 5.43 -9.96
N ARG A 78 4.17 4.90 -11.19
CA ARG A 78 3.13 3.96 -11.61
C ARG A 78 3.28 2.62 -10.90
N ALA A 79 4.50 2.10 -10.81
CA ALA A 79 4.79 0.85 -10.10
C ALA A 79 4.43 0.95 -8.61
N GLU A 80 4.82 2.05 -7.94
CA GLU A 80 4.48 2.31 -6.54
C GLU A 80 2.96 2.35 -6.31
N ARG A 81 2.21 3.03 -7.18
CA ARG A 81 0.75 3.09 -7.09
C ARG A 81 0.09 1.72 -7.26
N LEU A 82 0.58 0.92 -8.21
CA LEU A 82 0.08 -0.44 -8.43
C LEU A 82 0.37 -1.33 -7.21
N ALA A 83 1.59 -1.27 -6.67
CA ALA A 83 1.95 -1.99 -5.44
C ALA A 83 1.07 -1.57 -4.26
N ALA A 84 0.83 -0.28 -4.07
CA ALA A 84 -0.06 0.23 -3.02
C ALA A 84 -1.51 -0.26 -3.20
N SER A 85 -2.03 -0.28 -4.44
CA SER A 85 -3.37 -0.80 -4.72
C SER A 85 -3.50 -2.30 -4.42
N HIS A 86 -2.48 -3.11 -4.74
CA HIS A 86 -2.46 -4.53 -4.40
C HIS A 86 -2.38 -4.77 -2.89
N ALA A 87 -1.56 -3.98 -2.18
CA ALA A 87 -1.46 -4.07 -0.72
C ALA A 87 -2.81 -3.73 -0.05
N ALA A 88 -3.50 -2.68 -0.52
CA ALA A 88 -4.83 -2.31 -0.02
C ALA A 88 -5.88 -3.41 -0.29
N ALA A 89 -5.92 -3.96 -1.51
CA ALA A 89 -6.82 -5.06 -1.85
C ALA A 89 -6.54 -6.32 -1.02
N GLN A 90 -5.27 -6.59 -0.70
CA GLN A 90 -4.90 -7.71 0.16
C GLN A 90 -5.30 -7.48 1.61
N SER A 91 -5.17 -6.26 2.15
CA SER A 91 -5.66 -5.96 3.50
C SER A 91 -7.17 -6.13 3.62
N GLU A 92 -7.94 -5.70 2.62
CA GLU A 92 -9.39 -5.86 2.60
C GLU A 92 -9.78 -7.34 2.56
N ARG A 93 -9.12 -8.14 1.71
CA ARG A 93 -9.31 -9.59 1.68
C ARG A 93 -8.98 -10.24 3.02
N ARG A 94 -7.84 -9.91 3.62
CA ARG A 94 -7.43 -10.45 4.94
C ARG A 94 -8.44 -10.13 6.04
N ILE A 95 -8.96 -8.89 6.07
CA ILE A 95 -9.98 -8.50 7.05
C ILE A 95 -11.26 -9.31 6.84
N ARG A 96 -11.70 -9.44 5.60
CA ARG A 96 -12.88 -10.25 5.24
C ARG A 96 -12.70 -11.71 5.62
N ASP A 97 -11.54 -12.29 5.33
CA ASP A 97 -11.23 -13.68 5.68
C ASP A 97 -11.23 -13.88 7.21
N ALA A 98 -10.70 -12.91 7.98
CA ALA A 98 -10.73 -12.94 9.44
C ALA A 98 -12.16 -12.79 10.00
N GLU A 99 -12.97 -11.90 9.42
CA GLU A 99 -14.38 -11.74 9.77
C GLU A 99 -15.17 -13.02 9.46
N MET A 100 -14.95 -13.63 8.29
CA MET A 100 -15.55 -14.92 7.91
C MET A 100 -15.12 -16.05 8.84
N ALA A 101 -13.86 -16.09 9.27
CA ALA A 101 -13.38 -17.06 10.25
C ALA A 101 -14.02 -16.86 11.63
N GLN A 102 -14.34 -15.62 12.00
CA GLN A 102 -15.00 -15.28 13.26
C GLN A 102 -16.51 -15.53 13.22
N LEU A 103 -17.14 -15.37 12.05
CA LEU A 103 -18.54 -15.70 11.78
C LEU A 103 -18.77 -17.18 11.50
N ALA A 104 -17.70 -17.95 11.23
CA ALA A 104 -17.82 -19.39 11.06
C ALA A 104 -18.37 -19.99 12.36
N PRO A 105 -19.56 -20.63 12.34
CA PRO A 105 -20.07 -21.28 13.53
C PRO A 105 -19.03 -22.30 13.99
N ALA A 106 -18.69 -22.30 15.29
CA ALA A 106 -17.84 -23.32 15.88
C ALA A 106 -18.34 -24.69 15.38
N PRO A 107 -17.45 -25.58 14.90
CA PRO A 107 -17.88 -26.85 14.34
C PRO A 107 -18.79 -27.52 15.37
N PHE A 108 -20.05 -27.74 14.99
CA PHE A 108 -21.11 -28.23 15.88
C PHE A 108 -20.71 -29.52 16.62
N ILE A 109 -19.69 -30.24 16.11
CA ILE A 109 -19.07 -31.42 16.70
C ILE A 109 -18.38 -31.15 18.05
N GLU A 110 -17.89 -29.94 18.34
CA GLU A 110 -17.18 -29.65 19.61
C GLU A 110 -18.11 -29.52 20.83
N SER A 111 -19.37 -29.11 20.64
CA SER A 111 -20.33 -28.97 21.74
C SER A 111 -20.97 -30.30 22.14
N VAL A 112 -20.97 -31.31 21.26
CA VAL A 112 -21.62 -32.60 21.51
C VAL A 112 -20.99 -33.35 22.70
N PRO A 113 -19.66 -33.55 22.80
CA PRO A 113 -19.06 -34.24 23.94
C PRO A 113 -19.19 -33.46 25.25
N ALA A 114 -19.08 -32.12 25.22
CA ALA A 114 -19.17 -31.27 26.40
C ALA A 114 -20.59 -31.26 26.99
N VAL A 115 -21.62 -31.15 26.14
CA VAL A 115 -23.03 -31.24 26.56
C VAL A 115 -23.34 -32.63 27.11
N THR A 116 -22.82 -33.69 26.47
CA THR A 116 -23.01 -35.07 26.93
C THR A 116 -22.38 -35.30 28.30
N ALA A 117 -21.17 -34.79 28.53
CA ALA A 117 -20.48 -34.88 29.82
C ALA A 117 -21.22 -34.09 30.92
N ALA A 118 -21.69 -32.88 30.62
CA ALA A 118 -22.44 -32.06 31.57
C ALA A 118 -23.75 -32.76 31.99
N LEU A 119 -24.49 -33.32 31.05
CA LEU A 119 -25.70 -34.10 31.33
C LEU A 119 -25.40 -35.34 32.19
N ALA A 120 -24.32 -36.07 31.89
CA ALA A 120 -23.92 -37.25 32.67
C ALA A 120 -23.60 -36.91 34.13
N VAL A 121 -22.91 -35.79 34.38
CA VAL A 121 -22.61 -35.31 35.74
C VAL A 121 -23.89 -34.95 36.49
N VAL A 122 -24.84 -34.27 35.84
CA VAL A 122 -26.13 -33.91 36.46
C VAL A 122 -26.94 -35.16 36.82
N VAL A 123 -27.00 -36.14 35.91
CA VAL A 123 -27.70 -37.42 36.17
C VAL A 123 -27.05 -38.18 37.32
N LEU A 124 -25.71 -38.24 37.37
CA LEU A 124 -24.99 -38.90 38.45
C LEU A 124 -25.25 -38.20 39.80
N ALA A 125 -25.23 -36.87 39.82
CA ALA A 125 -25.53 -36.09 41.02
C ALA A 125 -26.98 -36.31 41.52
N ALA A 126 -27.94 -36.41 40.60
CA ALA A 126 -29.33 -36.72 40.94
C ALA A 126 -29.47 -38.14 41.52
N ALA A 127 -28.73 -39.13 40.97
CA ALA A 127 -28.73 -40.49 41.50
C ALA A 127 -28.15 -40.59 42.92
N HIS A 128 -27.18 -39.74 43.28
CA HIS A 128 -26.65 -39.67 44.65
C HIS A 128 -27.62 -39.03 45.64
N HIS A 129 -28.58 -38.21 45.19
CA HIS A 129 -29.55 -37.53 46.04
C HIS A 129 -30.71 -38.45 46.53
N GLU A 130 -30.92 -39.62 45.89
CA GLU A 130 -31.99 -40.57 46.22
C GLU A 130 -31.64 -41.56 47.36
N GLN A 131 -30.43 -41.53 47.91
CA GLN A 131 -29.92 -42.55 48.85
C GLN A 131 -30.03 -42.19 50.36
N ALA A 132 -30.96 -41.33 50.78
CA ALA A 132 -31.19 -41.10 52.21
C ALA A 132 -31.85 -42.33 52.88
N PRO A 133 -31.24 -42.96 53.91
CA PRO A 133 -31.77 -44.18 54.49
C PRO A 133 -33.03 -43.90 55.33
N GLN A 134 -34.13 -44.53 54.91
CA GLN A 134 -35.41 -44.57 55.60
C GLN A 134 -35.28 -45.45 56.85
N PHE A 135 -35.03 -44.85 58.01
CA PHE A 135 -35.00 -45.57 59.29
C PHE A 135 -36.45 -45.83 59.74
N ALA A 136 -36.95 -47.05 59.50
CA ALA A 136 -38.27 -47.52 59.94
C ALA A 136 -38.14 -48.44 61.19
N PRO A 137 -39.17 -48.52 62.04
CA PRO A 137 -39.06 -48.82 63.47
C PRO A 137 -39.15 -50.32 63.79
N GLY A 138 -38.32 -50.77 64.74
CA GLY A 138 -38.36 -52.13 65.32
C GLY A 138 -38.94 -52.12 66.75
N ALA A 139 -39.97 -52.93 66.92
CA ALA A 139 -40.87 -53.16 68.06
C ALA A 139 -40.23 -53.91 69.28
N PRO A 140 -40.97 -54.13 70.40
CA PRO A 140 -40.46 -54.22 71.78
C PRO A 140 -40.33 -55.65 72.37
N ALA A 141 -39.66 -55.78 73.54
CA ALA A 141 -40.09 -56.50 74.78
C ALA A 141 -38.95 -57.18 75.59
N ALA A 142 -39.22 -57.33 76.90
CA ALA A 142 -38.60 -58.19 77.94
C ALA A 142 -37.30 -57.65 78.59
N VAL A 143 -37.11 -57.58 79.92
CA VAL A 143 -37.76 -58.14 81.13
C VAL A 143 -37.72 -57.09 82.24
#